data_AF-D7CTQ2-F1
#
_entry.id   AF-D7CTQ2-F1
#
_cell.length_a   1.000
_cell.length_b   1.000
_cell.length_c   1.000
_cell.angle_alpha   90.00
_cell.angle_beta   90.00
_cell.angle_gamma   90.00
#
_symmetry.space_group_name_H-M   'P 1'
#
loop_
_entity.id
_entity.type
_entity.pdbx_description
1 polymer ?
#
loop_
_entity_poly.entity_id
_entity_poly.type
_entity_poly.pdbx_seq_one_letter_code
_entity_poly.pdbx_strand_id
1 'polypeptide(L)'
;MQRDPQRAAPEAFYLDGPLYYLGRELPHQLDVTLLRTEAGRAALLFRTETGARAHLAALPHALRVRVAPANDWRAKEELLLAAGARGATAVWLDVAVGTLEPTLRAPLAAALAYVRSFRRQSACL
;
A
#
# COMPACT_ATOMS: atom_id res chain seq x y z
N MET A 1 -34.13 -10.56 14.56
CA MET A 1 -32.75 -10.55 15.07
C MET A 1 -31.79 -10.55 13.88
N GLN A 2 -31.20 -9.40 13.61
CA GLN A 2 -30.19 -9.23 12.56
C GLN A 2 -28.96 -10.04 12.95
N ARG A 3 -28.50 -10.91 12.05
CA ARG A 3 -27.19 -11.55 12.16
C ARG A 3 -26.16 -10.56 11.63
N ASP A 4 -25.34 -10.05 12.53
CA ASP A 4 -24.15 -9.24 12.26
C ASP A 4 -23.18 -10.01 11.34
N PRO A 5 -22.86 -9.53 10.13
CA PRO A 5 -21.76 -10.06 9.34
C PRO A 5 -20.51 -9.18 9.54
N GLN A 6 -20.04 -9.04 10.77
CA GLN A 6 -18.75 -8.40 11.09
C GLN A 6 -17.79 -9.35 11.79
N ARG A 7 -17.58 -10.53 11.19
CA ARG A 7 -16.40 -11.36 11.47
C ARG A 7 -15.61 -11.56 10.18
N ALA A 8 -15.08 -10.46 9.65
CA ALA A 8 -13.99 -10.49 8.70
C ALA A 8 -12.68 -10.24 9.48
N ALA A 9 -11.96 -11.31 9.78
CA ALA A 9 -10.51 -11.31 9.94
C ALA A 9 -9.97 -12.76 9.95
N PRO A 10 -8.82 -13.02 9.30
CA PRO A 10 -7.76 -12.03 9.17
C PRO A 10 -7.36 -11.76 7.72
N GLU A 11 -7.73 -10.57 7.26
CA GLU A 11 -6.82 -9.68 6.50
C GLU A 11 -5.57 -9.31 7.33
N ALA A 12 -5.13 -10.11 8.29
CA ALA A 12 -4.22 -9.68 9.36
C ALA A 12 -2.74 -9.99 9.09
N PHE A 13 -2.34 -10.28 7.85
CA PHE A 13 -0.93 -10.59 7.54
C PHE A 13 -0.44 -9.96 6.21
N TYR A 14 -1.27 -9.17 5.51
CA TYR A 14 -0.90 -8.68 4.18
C TYR A 14 0.20 -7.61 4.19
N LEU A 15 0.57 -7.09 5.36
CA LEU A 15 1.62 -6.09 5.55
C LEU A 15 2.81 -6.60 6.38
N ASP A 16 2.91 -7.90 6.66
CA ASP A 16 3.97 -8.46 7.53
C ASP A 16 5.30 -8.70 6.83
N GLY A 17 5.31 -8.63 5.50
CA GLY A 17 6.53 -8.69 4.70
C GLY A 17 7.03 -7.31 4.25
N PRO A 18 8.16 -7.26 3.52
CA PRO A 18 8.54 -6.06 2.81
C PRO A 18 7.43 -5.65 1.84
N LEU A 19 7.19 -4.34 1.76
CA LEU A 19 6.33 -3.78 0.73
C LEU A 19 7.18 -3.02 -0.27
N TYR A 20 6.73 -3.01 -1.51
CA TYR A 20 7.32 -2.23 -2.58
C TYR A 20 6.24 -1.31 -3.14
N TYR A 21 6.65 -0.12 -3.53
CA TYR A 21 5.77 0.86 -4.15
C TYR A 21 6.48 1.54 -5.31
N LEU A 22 5.69 2.12 -6.20
CA LEU A 22 6.18 3.03 -7.21
C LEU A 22 6.06 4.44 -6.68
N GLY A 23 7.14 5.21 -6.77
CA GLY A 23 7.10 6.60 -6.34
C GLY A 23 8.31 7.39 -6.79
N ARG A 24 8.27 8.68 -6.45
CA ARG A 24 9.40 9.60 -6.59
C ARG A 24 9.88 9.95 -5.20
N GLU A 25 11.19 9.99 -5.05
CA GLU A 25 11.79 10.59 -3.87
C GLU A 25 11.93 12.08 -4.14
N LEU A 26 11.12 12.88 -3.46
CA LEU A 26 11.23 14.33 -3.48
C LEU A 26 11.95 14.78 -2.20
N PRO A 27 12.64 15.93 -2.21
CA PRO A 27 13.17 16.51 -0.99
C PRO A 27 12.07 16.62 0.06
N HIS A 28 12.25 15.94 1.20
CA HIS A 28 11.34 15.94 2.35
C HIS A 28 9.94 15.33 2.12
N GLN A 29 9.69 14.63 1.01
CA GLN A 29 8.38 14.04 0.76
C GLN A 29 8.44 12.74 -0.05
N LEU A 30 7.66 11.75 0.40
CA LEU A 30 7.37 10.56 -0.39
C LEU A 30 6.24 10.86 -1.38
N ASP A 31 6.56 10.79 -2.66
CA ASP A 31 5.58 10.90 -3.75
C ASP A 31 5.17 9.51 -4.20
N VAL A 32 4.12 8.98 -3.59
CA VAL A 32 3.59 7.64 -3.88
C VAL A 32 2.68 7.67 -5.09
N THR A 33 2.89 6.76 -6.03
CA THR A 33 1.98 6.55 -7.17
C THR A 33 0.63 6.01 -6.66
N LEU A 34 -0.44 6.67 -7.06
CA LEU A 34 -1.81 6.28 -6.73
C LEU A 34 -2.55 5.81 -7.98
N LEU A 35 -3.35 4.77 -7.83
CA LEU A 35 -4.29 4.32 -8.85
C LEU A 35 -5.61 5.09 -8.70
N ARG A 36 -6.16 5.55 -9.83
CA ARG A 36 -7.54 6.07 -9.87
C ARG A 36 -8.50 4.90 -10.02
N THR A 37 -9.50 4.85 -9.16
CA THR A 37 -10.52 3.81 -9.10
C THR A 37 -11.90 4.48 -9.10
N GLU A 38 -12.97 3.72 -9.31
CA GLU A 38 -14.35 4.22 -9.23
C GLU A 38 -14.67 4.77 -7.83
N ALA A 39 -14.09 4.16 -6.78
CA ALA A 39 -14.30 4.53 -5.38
C ALA A 39 -13.34 5.64 -4.88
N GLY A 40 -12.51 6.23 -5.76
CA GLY A 40 -11.52 7.25 -5.40
C GLY A 40 -10.09 6.84 -5.75
N ARG A 41 -9.12 7.16 -4.89
CA ARG A 41 -7.70 6.84 -5.14
C ARG A 41 -7.24 5.69 -4.23
N ALA A 42 -6.46 4.78 -4.78
CA ALA A 42 -5.85 3.69 -4.04
C ALA A 42 -4.32 3.79 -4.07
N ALA A 43 -3.67 3.50 -2.94
CA ALA A 43 -2.24 3.29 -2.88
C ALA A 43 -1.91 1.95 -3.54
N LEU A 44 -1.02 1.97 -4.53
CA LEU A 44 -0.60 0.77 -5.25
C LEU A 44 0.65 0.19 -4.59
N LEU A 45 0.49 -0.95 -3.94
CA LEU A 45 1.55 -1.62 -3.17
C LEU A 45 1.77 -3.05 -3.68
N PHE A 46 2.99 -3.55 -3.47
CA PHE A 46 3.40 -4.88 -3.92
C PHE A 46 4.11 -5.62 -2.79
N ARG A 47 3.88 -6.93 -2.68
CA ARG A 47 4.63 -7.80 -1.74
C ARG A 47 5.98 -8.22 -2.30
N THR A 48 6.20 -8.08 -3.60
CA THR A 48 7.45 -8.46 -4.26
C THR A 48 8.00 -7.31 -5.11
N GLU A 49 9.32 -7.20 -5.14
CA GLU A 49 10.00 -6.23 -6.00
C GLU A 49 9.71 -6.52 -7.48
N THR A 50 9.68 -7.79 -7.87
CA THR A 50 9.37 -8.22 -9.24
C THR A 50 8.00 -7.72 -9.70
N GLY A 51 6.97 -7.80 -8.84
CA GLY A 51 5.65 -7.26 -9.14
C GLY A 51 5.66 -5.75 -9.36
N ALA A 52 6.38 -5.01 -8.50
CA ALA A 52 6.54 -3.57 -8.65
C ALA A 52 7.31 -3.21 -9.95
N ARG A 53 8.36 -3.96 -10.28
CA ARG A 53 9.15 -3.76 -11.50
C ARG A 53 8.36 -4.04 -12.78
N ALA A 54 7.47 -5.03 -12.77
CA ALA A 54 6.57 -5.30 -13.88
C ALA A 54 5.65 -4.10 -14.16
N HIS A 55 5.11 -3.46 -13.12
CA HIS A 55 4.34 -2.23 -13.27
C HIS A 55 5.18 -1.06 -13.74
N LEU A 56 6.40 -0.89 -13.19
CA LEU A 56 7.31 0.16 -13.64
C LEU A 56 7.61 0.05 -15.14
N ALA A 57 7.82 -1.16 -15.65
CA ALA A 57 8.09 -1.40 -17.07
C ALA A 57 6.89 -1.07 -17.98
N ALA A 58 5.67 -1.12 -17.45
CA ALA A 58 4.45 -0.76 -18.18
C ALA A 58 4.15 0.75 -18.16
N LEU A 59 4.86 1.54 -17.36
CA LEU A 59 4.64 2.98 -17.25
C LEU A 59 5.44 3.77 -18.29
N PRO A 60 4.90 4.92 -18.78
CA PRO A 60 5.68 5.83 -19.61
C PRO A 60 6.95 6.31 -18.89
N HIS A 61 8.11 6.18 -19.54
CA HIS A 61 9.40 6.59 -18.98
C HIS A 61 9.46 8.06 -18.51
N ALA A 62 8.62 8.92 -19.08
CA ALA A 62 8.52 10.33 -18.71
C ALA A 62 8.12 10.57 -17.24
N LEU A 63 7.52 9.59 -16.56
CA LEU A 63 7.01 9.75 -15.19
C LEU A 63 8.11 9.78 -14.11
N ARG A 64 9.37 9.43 -14.44
CA ARG A 64 10.53 9.43 -13.51
C ARG A 64 10.24 8.80 -12.15
N VAL A 65 9.46 7.71 -12.15
CA VAL A 65 9.17 6.91 -10.95
C VAL A 65 10.18 5.77 -10.80
N ARG A 66 10.38 5.31 -9.58
CA ARG A 66 11.22 4.15 -9.26
C ARG A 66 10.48 3.20 -8.33
N VAL A 67 10.93 1.95 -8.30
CA VAL A 67 10.55 1.00 -7.24
C VAL A 67 11.32 1.37 -5.98
N ALA A 68 10.62 1.48 -4.86
CA ALA A 68 11.22 1.69 -3.55
C ALA A 68 10.64 0.70 -2.53
N PRO A 69 11.48 0.19 -1.59
CA PRO A 69 11.02 -0.69 -0.52
C PRO A 69 10.51 0.09 0.70
N ALA A 70 9.57 -0.51 1.42
CA ALA A 70 9.11 -0.14 2.75
C ALA A 70 9.13 -1.41 3.63
N ASN A 71 10.28 -1.67 4.24
CA ASN A 71 10.59 -2.95 4.86
C ASN A 71 10.16 -3.03 6.33
N ASP A 72 10.32 -1.94 7.07
CA ASP A 72 9.95 -1.87 8.48
C ASP A 72 8.60 -1.17 8.70
N TRP A 73 8.09 -1.24 9.93
CA TRP A 73 6.79 -0.65 10.28
C TRP A 73 6.77 0.86 10.10
N ARG A 74 7.90 1.54 10.29
CA ARG A 74 7.98 3.01 10.20
C ARG A 74 7.89 3.45 8.74
N ALA A 75 8.66 2.84 7.86
CA ALA A 75 8.61 3.07 6.42
C ALA A 75 7.21 2.79 5.85
N LYS A 76 6.55 1.71 6.33
CA LYS A 76 5.16 1.40 5.95
C LYS A 76 4.19 2.45 6.46
N GLU A 77 4.33 2.93 7.68
CA GLU A 77 3.48 4.00 8.22
C GLU A 77 3.67 5.30 7.41
N GLU A 78 4.91 5.73 7.17
CA GLU A 78 5.22 6.93 6.39
C GLU A 78 4.68 6.83 4.95
N LEU A 79 4.82 5.67 4.31
CA LEU A 79 4.26 5.37 2.99
C LEU A 79 2.72 5.52 2.96
N LEU A 80 2.02 4.92 3.93
CA LEU A 80 0.56 4.96 3.99
C LEU A 80 0.04 6.37 4.33
N LEU A 81 0.74 7.10 5.20
CA LEU A 81 0.43 8.51 5.50
C LEU A 81 0.64 9.40 4.27
N ALA A 82 1.74 9.22 3.53
CA ALA A 82 2.01 9.95 2.30
C ALA A 82 0.95 9.67 1.22
N ALA A 83 0.49 8.42 1.10
CA ALA A 83 -0.61 8.08 0.21
C ALA A 83 -1.93 8.77 0.63
N GLY A 84 -2.24 8.75 1.92
CA GLY A 84 -3.41 9.43 2.48
C GLY A 84 -3.40 10.95 2.27
N ALA A 85 -2.25 11.60 2.48
CA ALA A 85 -2.06 13.03 2.21
C ALA A 85 -2.29 13.39 0.72
N ARG A 86 -2.16 12.42 -0.19
CA ARG A 86 -2.44 12.56 -1.63
C ARG A 86 -3.86 12.12 -2.02
N GLY A 87 -4.72 11.86 -1.03
CA GLY A 87 -6.12 11.54 -1.20
C GLY A 87 -6.42 10.06 -1.43
N ALA A 88 -5.48 9.15 -1.14
CA ALA A 88 -5.78 7.73 -1.14
C ALA A 88 -6.73 7.37 -0.01
N THR A 89 -7.75 6.56 -0.30
CA THR A 89 -8.72 6.04 0.68
C THR A 89 -8.61 4.52 0.85
N ALA A 90 -7.91 3.85 -0.08
CA ALA A 90 -7.71 2.41 -0.08
C ALA A 90 -6.24 2.05 -0.36
N VAL A 91 -5.89 0.80 -0.04
CA VAL A 91 -4.66 0.11 -0.42
C VAL A 91 -5.04 -1.04 -1.33
N TRP A 92 -4.39 -1.12 -2.49
CA TRP A 92 -4.52 -2.21 -3.44
C TRP A 92 -3.19 -2.94 -3.53
N LEU A 93 -3.21 -4.23 -3.22
CA LEU A 93 -2.01 -5.07 -3.14
C LEU A 93 -1.90 -5.98 -4.36
N ASP A 94 -0.70 -6.05 -4.92
CA ASP A 94 -0.35 -6.94 -6.05
C ASP A 94 -1.39 -6.88 -7.16
N VAL A 95 -1.57 -5.68 -7.70
CA VAL A 95 -2.41 -5.47 -8.88
C VAL A 95 -1.79 -6.16 -10.08
N ALA A 96 -2.57 -6.91 -10.86
CA ALA A 96 -2.08 -7.52 -12.09
C ALA A 96 -1.91 -6.46 -13.19
N VAL A 97 -0.80 -6.56 -13.95
CA VAL A 97 -0.56 -5.72 -15.12
C VAL A 97 -1.59 -6.09 -16.20
N GLY A 98 -2.25 -5.09 -16.79
CA GLY A 98 -3.23 -5.27 -17.87
C GLY A 98 -4.68 -5.33 -17.40
N THR A 99 -5.00 -6.11 -16.36
CA THR A 99 -6.39 -6.21 -15.85
C THR A 99 -6.68 -5.19 -14.74
N LEU A 100 -5.66 -4.64 -14.09
CA LEU A 100 -5.78 -3.76 -12.93
C LEU A 100 -6.56 -4.39 -11.76
N GLU A 101 -6.64 -5.71 -11.71
CA GLU A 101 -7.26 -6.43 -10.60
C GLU A 101 -6.27 -6.63 -9.45
N PRO A 102 -6.56 -6.13 -8.24
CA PRO A 102 -5.75 -6.38 -7.06
C PRO A 102 -6.00 -7.77 -6.50
N THR A 103 -4.94 -8.38 -5.97
CA THR A 103 -5.07 -9.58 -5.13
C THR A 103 -5.80 -9.26 -3.81
N LEU A 104 -5.61 -8.04 -3.28
CA LEU A 104 -6.27 -7.59 -2.05
C LEU A 104 -6.61 -6.10 -2.12
N ARG A 105 -7.79 -5.75 -1.60
CA ARG A 105 -8.25 -4.37 -1.39
C ARG A 105 -8.53 -4.18 0.10
N ALA A 106 -7.94 -3.16 0.71
CA ALA A 106 -8.23 -2.79 2.09
C ALA A 106 -8.44 -1.28 2.22
N PRO A 107 -9.27 -0.81 3.16
CA PRO A 107 -9.31 0.61 3.51
C PRO A 107 -7.93 1.09 3.99
N LEU A 108 -7.52 2.30 3.59
CA LEU A 108 -6.24 2.87 4.04
C LEU A 108 -6.20 3.00 5.57
N ALA A 109 -7.33 3.36 6.19
CA ALA A 109 -7.45 3.44 7.64
C ALA A 109 -7.19 2.10 8.33
N ALA A 110 -7.65 0.99 7.75
CA ALA A 110 -7.41 -0.36 8.27
C ALA A 110 -5.92 -0.74 8.16
N ALA A 111 -5.29 -0.45 7.02
CA ALA A 111 -3.85 -0.65 6.83
C ALA A 111 -3.00 0.15 7.83
N LEU A 112 -3.34 1.42 8.06
CA LEU A 112 -2.67 2.26 9.07
C LEU A 112 -2.85 1.71 10.48
N ALA A 113 -4.06 1.29 10.84
CA ALA A 113 -4.33 0.68 12.14
C ALA A 113 -3.47 -0.59 12.36
N TYR A 114 -3.38 -1.43 11.32
CA TYR A 114 -2.57 -2.65 11.33
C TYR A 114 -1.07 -2.37 11.58
N VAL A 115 -0.46 -1.49 10.79
CA VAL A 115 0.96 -1.14 10.94
C VAL A 115 1.23 -0.55 12.34
N ARG A 116 0.31 0.27 12.84
CA ARG A 116 0.41 0.87 14.18
C ARG A 116 0.24 -0.13 15.32
N SER A 117 -0.51 -1.21 15.15
CA SER A 117 -0.56 -2.27 16.16
C SER A 117 0.76 -3.03 16.26
N PHE A 118 1.43 -3.25 15.11
CA PHE A 118 2.75 -3.90 15.06
C PHE A 118 3.83 -3.10 15.82
N ARG A 119 3.77 -1.75 15.73
CA ARG A 119 4.63 -0.85 16.54
C ARG A 119 4.47 -1.08 18.05
N ARG A 120 3.25 -1.36 18.54
CA ARG A 120 2.99 -1.54 19.98
C ARG A 120 3.50 -2.89 20.49
N GLN A 121 3.49 -3.90 19.64
CA GLN A 121 4.00 -5.25 19.98
C GLN A 121 5.53 -5.33 19.97
N SER A 122 6.21 -4.42 19.26
CA SER A 122 7.68 -4.34 19.21
C SER A 122 8.31 -3.46 20.30
N ALA A 123 7.50 -2.79 21.12
CA ALA A 123 7.95 -1.92 22.21
C ALA A 123 8.21 -2.64 23.55
N CYS A 124 8.18 -3.98 23.58
CA CYS A 124 8.55 -4.77 24.75
C CYS A 124 9.96 -5.34 24.55
N LEU A 125 11.00 -4.55 24.85
CA LEU A 125 12.36 -4.99 25.15
C LEU A 125 13.02 -3.98 26.08
#